data_AF-A0A444VWY4-F1
#
_entry.id   AF-A0A444VWY4-F1
#
_cell.length_a   1.000
_cell.length_b   1.000
_cell.length_c   1.000
_cell.angle_alpha   90.00
_cell.angle_beta   90.00
_cell.angle_gamma   90.00
#
_symmetry.space_group_name_H-M   'P 1'
#
loop_
_entity.id
_entity.type
_entity.pdbx_description
1 polymer ?
#
loop_
_entity_poly.entity_id
_entity_poly.type
_entity_poly.pdbx_seq_one_letter_code
_entity_poly.pdbx_strand_id
1 'polypeptide(L)'
;MTKISILGCGWLGLPLAKALIAKGNSLNGSTTSENKLPILKDAGINPFLVILSEVEGNFESGGISENINSFLAESEILIIDIPPKLRTVDPSSEKKAFVEKIKNLIPFIEKSKIQKVLFVSSTSVYGDDNGLVTEETIPNPDTESGKQLVLAEKLLQENQNFETTILRFAGLIGEDRHPVKFLAGKENLENPDAPINLIHQNDCIGIIEAIINQSKWNEVFNAVAPFHPTRQEYYTQEAKDRNLPLPKFSTKKSNIKKEISSKKIENSLNYQFKLENY
;
A
#
# COMPACT_ATOMS: atom_id res chain seq x y z
N MET A 1 -3.42 24.05 8.75
CA MET A 1 -3.62 22.72 9.35
C MET A 1 -4.50 21.95 8.38
N THR A 2 -3.95 20.96 7.67
CA THR A 2 -4.73 20.13 6.74
C THR A 2 -5.38 18.99 7.51
N LYS A 3 -6.63 18.67 7.17
CA LYS A 3 -7.32 17.50 7.71
C LYS A 3 -7.25 16.36 6.72
N ILE A 4 -6.77 15.21 7.19
CA ILE A 4 -6.48 14.03 6.38
C ILE A 4 -7.26 12.85 6.95
N SER A 5 -7.93 12.10 6.08
CA SER A 5 -8.54 10.82 6.42
C SER A 5 -7.65 9.68 5.94
N ILE A 6 -7.33 8.72 6.82
CA ILE A 6 -6.60 7.49 6.47
C ILE A 6 -7.54 6.31 6.63
N LEU A 7 -7.91 5.71 5.50
CA LEU A 7 -8.69 4.48 5.47
C LEU A 7 -7.73 3.31 5.66
N GLY A 8 -7.69 2.75 6.87
CA GLY A 8 -6.81 1.65 7.23
C GLY A 8 -5.59 2.06 8.07
N CYS A 9 -5.78 2.34 9.36
CA CYS A 9 -4.67 2.55 10.30
C CYS A 9 -4.07 1.21 10.78
N GLY A 10 -3.53 0.44 9.82
CA GLY A 10 -2.87 -0.83 10.03
C GLY A 10 -1.37 -0.68 10.26
N TRP A 11 -0.60 -1.63 9.70
CA TRP A 11 0.86 -1.66 9.82
C TRP A 11 1.51 -0.41 9.24
N LEU A 12 1.07 0.10 8.08
CA LEU A 12 1.58 1.34 7.49
C LEU A 12 0.79 2.57 7.98
N GLY A 13 -0.54 2.52 7.92
CA GLY A 13 -1.39 3.68 8.21
C GLY A 13 -1.29 4.23 9.64
N LEU A 14 -1.02 3.41 10.66
CA LEU A 14 -0.85 3.91 12.04
C LEU A 14 0.43 4.75 12.21
N PRO A 15 1.64 4.24 11.88
CA PRO A 15 2.84 5.07 11.96
C PRO A 15 2.82 6.25 11.00
N LEU A 16 2.20 6.10 9.82
CA LEU A 16 1.94 7.22 8.90
C LEU A 16 1.09 8.32 9.55
N ALA A 17 -0.02 7.96 10.20
CA ALA A 17 -0.88 8.93 10.88
C ALA A 17 -0.10 9.71 11.95
N LYS A 18 0.72 9.01 12.75
CA LYS A 18 1.58 9.63 13.77
C LYS A 18 2.58 10.61 13.14
N ALA A 19 3.22 10.24 12.04
CA ALA A 19 4.14 11.11 11.32
C ALA A 19 3.44 12.38 10.81
N LEU A 20 2.27 12.24 10.20
CA LEU A 20 1.48 13.38 9.70
C LEU A 20 0.98 14.29 10.82
N ILE A 21 0.59 13.75 11.98
CA ILE A 21 0.25 14.54 13.19
C ILE A 21 1.46 15.34 13.66
N ALA A 22 2.65 14.74 13.68
CA ALA A 22 3.88 15.43 14.05
C ALA A 22 4.24 16.59 13.12
N LYS A 23 3.67 16.62 11.90
CA LYS A 23 3.76 17.74 10.95
C LYS A 23 2.64 18.78 11.09
N GLY A 24 1.79 18.66 12.11
CA GLY A 24 0.72 19.61 12.41
C GLY A 24 -0.59 19.38 11.65
N ASN A 25 -0.79 18.18 11.10
CA ASN A 25 -2.05 17.79 10.47
C ASN A 25 -3.04 17.25 11.51
N SER A 26 -4.33 17.33 11.20
CA SER A 26 -5.39 16.66 11.97
C SER A 26 -5.84 15.41 11.24
N LEU A 27 -5.98 14.29 11.96
CA LEU A 27 -6.13 12.97 11.35
C LEU A 27 -7.45 12.32 11.78
N ASN A 28 -8.27 11.95 10.80
CA ASN A 28 -9.29 10.92 10.95
C ASN A 28 -8.66 9.58 10.54
N GLY A 29 -8.75 8.55 11.37
CA GLY A 29 -8.17 7.25 11.08
C GLY A 29 -9.18 6.14 11.23
N SER A 30 -9.24 5.23 10.26
CA SER A 30 -10.20 4.13 10.30
C SER A 30 -9.58 2.79 10.68
N THR A 31 -10.42 1.92 11.23
CA THR A 31 -10.12 0.51 11.47
C THR A 31 -11.38 -0.33 11.32
N THR A 32 -11.22 -1.64 11.13
CA THR A 32 -12.34 -2.61 11.16
C THR A 32 -12.47 -3.29 12.52
N SER A 33 -11.60 -2.98 13.49
CA SER A 33 -11.56 -3.64 14.79
C SER A 33 -11.82 -2.64 15.92
N GLU A 34 -12.93 -2.81 16.63
CA GLU A 34 -13.34 -1.90 17.73
C GLU A 34 -12.27 -1.76 18.81
N ASN A 35 -11.58 -2.86 19.15
CA ASN A 35 -10.51 -2.86 20.14
C ASN A 35 -9.29 -1.98 19.77
N LYS A 36 -9.19 -1.53 18.51
CA LYS A 36 -8.14 -0.60 18.06
C LYS A 36 -8.54 0.87 18.19
N LEU A 37 -9.81 1.20 18.40
CA LEU A 37 -10.25 2.60 18.52
C LEU A 37 -9.53 3.35 19.66
N PRO A 38 -9.35 2.78 20.87
CA PRO A 38 -8.58 3.44 21.92
C PRO A 38 -7.12 3.67 21.52
N ILE A 39 -6.49 2.70 20.85
CA ILE A 39 -5.09 2.80 20.39
C ILE A 39 -4.92 3.97 19.41
N LEU A 40 -5.86 4.16 18.49
CA LEU A 40 -5.86 5.30 17.57
C LEU A 40 -6.04 6.62 18.33
N LYS A 41 -7.00 6.68 19.26
CA LYS A 41 -7.25 7.85 20.09
C LYS A 41 -6.03 8.27 20.90
N ASP A 42 -5.37 7.31 21.55
CA ASP A 42 -4.16 7.54 22.35
C ASP A 42 -2.98 8.03 21.49
N ALA A 43 -2.98 7.72 20.20
CA ALA A 43 -2.03 8.24 19.22
C ALA A 43 -2.38 9.64 18.68
N GLY A 44 -3.43 10.28 19.20
CA GLY A 44 -3.89 11.60 18.74
C GLY A 44 -4.72 11.56 17.45
N ILE A 45 -5.18 10.38 17.03
CA ILE A 45 -5.98 10.17 15.83
C ILE A 45 -7.45 10.17 16.22
N ASN A 46 -8.30 10.87 15.47
CA ASN A 46 -9.75 10.77 15.63
C ASN A 46 -10.25 9.43 15.03
N PRO A 47 -10.70 8.47 15.84
CA PRO A 47 -10.87 7.09 15.38
C PRO A 47 -12.26 6.81 14.82
N PHE A 48 -12.32 6.03 13.75
CA PHE A 48 -13.58 5.59 13.13
C PHE A 48 -13.59 4.07 12.89
N LEU A 49 -14.71 3.43 13.19
CA LEU A 49 -14.97 2.06 12.76
C LEU A 49 -15.58 2.11 11.35
N VAL A 50 -14.80 1.68 10.34
CA VAL A 50 -15.24 1.70 8.94
C VAL A 50 -15.10 0.30 8.35
N ILE A 51 -16.20 -0.24 7.85
CA ILE A 51 -16.27 -1.52 7.16
C ILE A 51 -16.89 -1.27 5.79
N LEU A 52 -16.16 -1.57 4.72
CA LEU A 52 -16.68 -1.44 3.36
C LEU A 52 -17.44 -2.72 2.96
N SER A 53 -18.67 -2.57 2.47
CA SER A 53 -19.53 -3.66 2.00
C SER A 53 -19.50 -3.81 0.46
N GLU A 54 -19.88 -4.99 -0.01
CA GLU A 54 -19.89 -5.36 -1.45
C GLU A 54 -21.25 -5.12 -2.12
N VAL A 55 -22.30 -4.83 -1.35
CA VAL A 55 -23.68 -4.73 -1.84
C VAL A 55 -24.07 -3.26 -2.01
N GLU A 56 -24.38 -2.84 -3.24
CA GLU A 56 -25.02 -1.55 -3.55
C GLU A 56 -26.41 -1.47 -2.91
N GLY A 57 -26.78 -0.30 -2.38
CA GLY A 57 -28.18 0.01 -2.03
C GLY A 57 -28.67 -0.39 -0.64
N ASN A 58 -27.98 -1.26 0.11
CA ASN A 58 -28.26 -1.49 1.53
C ASN A 58 -27.35 -0.64 2.43
N PHE A 59 -27.52 0.68 2.32
CA PHE A 59 -27.20 1.61 3.41
C PHE A 59 -28.48 2.02 4.15
N GLU A 60 -29.51 1.16 4.13
CA GLU A 60 -30.73 1.39 4.88
C GLU A 60 -30.42 1.33 6.39
N SER A 61 -30.39 2.52 7.00
CA SER A 61 -30.63 2.75 8.43
C SER A 61 -29.91 1.78 9.37
N GLY A 62 -28.59 1.97 9.56
CA GLY A 62 -27.84 1.24 10.58
C GLY A 62 -26.31 1.42 10.51
N GLY A 63 -25.79 2.52 11.05
CA GLY A 63 -24.41 2.64 11.54
C GLY A 63 -23.26 2.81 10.52
N ILE A 64 -23.27 2.14 9.35
CA ILE A 64 -22.08 2.14 8.45
C ILE A 64 -21.99 3.43 7.60
N SER A 65 -23.11 3.93 7.08
CA SER A 65 -23.16 5.15 6.24
C SER A 65 -22.96 6.45 7.04
N GLU A 66 -23.39 6.51 8.30
CA GLU A 66 -23.12 7.65 9.18
C GLU A 66 -21.64 7.72 9.58
N ASN A 67 -21.01 6.54 9.76
CA ASN A 67 -19.59 6.45 10.10
C ASN A 67 -18.67 6.87 8.94
N ILE A 68 -19.00 6.56 7.68
CA ILE A 68 -18.17 6.98 6.55
C ILE A 68 -18.25 8.50 6.29
N ASN A 69 -19.44 9.10 6.36
CA ASN A 69 -19.59 10.54 6.19
C ASN A 69 -18.82 11.30 7.29
N SER A 70 -18.95 10.85 8.55
CA SER A 70 -18.22 11.45 9.68
C SER A 70 -16.71 11.24 9.58
N PHE A 71 -16.28 10.08 9.08
CA PHE A 71 -14.87 9.77 8.81
C PHE A 71 -14.27 10.67 7.72
N LEU A 72 -15.02 11.01 6.68
CA LEU A 72 -14.57 11.89 5.60
C LEU A 72 -14.81 13.39 5.90
N ALA A 73 -15.59 13.71 6.94
CA ALA A 73 -16.00 15.07 7.24
C ALA A 73 -14.81 16.01 7.45
N GLU A 74 -14.83 17.14 6.74
CA GLU A 74 -13.83 18.20 6.77
C GLU A 74 -12.43 17.83 6.26
N SER A 75 -12.21 16.59 5.80
CA SER A 75 -10.93 16.19 5.23
C SER A 75 -10.79 16.69 3.79
N GLU A 76 -9.58 17.12 3.43
CA GLU A 76 -9.21 17.54 2.06
C GLU A 76 -8.49 16.41 1.31
N ILE A 77 -7.81 15.52 2.04
CA ILE A 77 -7.02 14.41 1.52
C ILE A 77 -7.53 13.09 2.11
N LEU A 78 -7.71 12.09 1.25
CA LEU A 78 -8.00 10.71 1.65
C LEU A 78 -6.82 9.82 1.24
N ILE A 79 -6.27 9.09 2.20
CA ILE A 79 -5.29 8.03 1.97
C ILE A 79 -6.01 6.69 2.09
N ILE A 80 -6.06 5.92 1.02
CA ILE A 80 -6.64 4.58 1.00
C ILE A 80 -5.49 3.58 1.20
N ASP A 81 -5.30 3.12 2.44
CA ASP A 81 -4.27 2.15 2.89
C ASP A 81 -4.93 0.84 3.35
N ILE A 82 -5.78 0.27 2.49
CA ILE A 82 -6.38 -1.04 2.70
C ILE A 82 -5.93 -2.01 1.60
N PRO A 83 -5.44 -3.20 1.97
CA PRO A 83 -5.13 -4.20 0.97
C PRO A 83 -6.42 -4.75 0.35
N PRO A 84 -6.37 -5.35 -0.85
CA PRO A 84 -7.48 -6.09 -1.44
C PRO A 84 -7.84 -7.40 -0.69
N LYS A 85 -7.45 -7.53 0.59
CA LYS A 85 -7.39 -8.74 1.41
C LYS A 85 -8.44 -9.81 1.05
N LEU A 86 -7.88 -10.92 0.55
CA LEU A 86 -8.42 -12.28 0.49
C LEU A 86 -8.46 -12.89 1.89
N ARG A 87 -9.50 -12.60 2.69
CA ARG A 87 -9.67 -13.28 3.98
C ARG A 87 -11.12 -13.68 4.21
N THR A 88 -11.59 -14.70 3.51
CA THR A 88 -12.60 -15.68 3.98
C THR A 88 -12.77 -16.87 3.02
N VAL A 89 -12.69 -18.08 3.59
CA VAL A 89 -13.41 -19.37 3.39
C VAL A 89 -13.90 -19.83 1.99
N ASP A 90 -14.21 -18.96 1.01
CA ASP A 90 -14.81 -19.37 -0.27
C ASP A 90 -14.25 -18.59 -1.49
N PRO A 91 -13.38 -19.22 -2.31
CA PRO A 91 -12.80 -18.67 -3.54
C PRO A 91 -13.81 -18.29 -4.63
N SER A 92 -15.07 -18.75 -4.54
CA SER A 92 -16.09 -18.49 -5.58
C SER A 92 -16.71 -17.09 -5.51
N SER A 93 -16.57 -16.40 -4.37
CA SER A 93 -17.10 -15.04 -4.13
C SER A 93 -16.14 -13.91 -4.53
N GLU A 94 -14.89 -14.22 -4.86
CA GLU A 94 -13.78 -13.25 -4.82
C GLU A 94 -13.66 -12.33 -6.04
N LYS A 95 -14.35 -12.62 -7.15
CA LYS A 95 -13.95 -12.06 -8.46
C LYS A 95 -14.07 -10.53 -8.62
N LYS A 96 -14.73 -9.78 -7.74
CA LYS A 96 -14.72 -8.29 -7.73
C LYS A 96 -14.86 -7.64 -6.35
N ALA A 97 -14.67 -8.41 -5.27
CA ALA A 97 -15.01 -7.98 -3.92
C ALA A 97 -14.31 -6.67 -3.49
N PHE A 98 -13.06 -6.44 -3.89
CA PHE A 98 -12.34 -5.21 -3.56
C PHE A 98 -12.74 -4.05 -4.46
N VAL A 99 -12.89 -4.30 -5.77
CA VAL A 99 -13.30 -3.28 -6.73
C VAL A 99 -14.67 -2.71 -6.38
N GLU A 100 -15.65 -3.55 -6.01
CA GLU A 100 -16.97 -3.08 -5.58
C GLU A 100 -16.90 -2.26 -4.29
N LYS A 101 -16.03 -2.61 -3.32
CA LYS A 101 -15.81 -1.80 -2.11
C LYS A 101 -15.30 -0.40 -2.45
N ILE A 102 -14.36 -0.28 -3.38
CA ILE A 102 -13.86 1.02 -3.84
C ILE A 102 -14.94 1.78 -4.59
N LYS A 103 -15.67 1.13 -5.49
CA LYS A 103 -16.80 1.71 -6.22
C LYS A 103 -17.87 2.26 -5.28
N ASN A 104 -18.21 1.51 -4.22
CA ASN A 104 -19.18 1.92 -3.21
C ASN A 104 -18.69 3.09 -2.33
N LEU A 105 -17.38 3.25 -2.19
CA LEU A 105 -16.79 4.37 -1.44
C LEU A 105 -16.85 5.68 -2.24
N ILE A 106 -16.69 5.64 -3.57
CA ILE A 106 -16.59 6.82 -4.44
C ILE A 106 -17.73 7.84 -4.21
N PRO A 107 -19.03 7.47 -4.17
CA PRO A 107 -20.10 8.43 -3.96
C PRO A 107 -20.02 9.20 -2.63
N PHE A 108 -19.39 8.63 -1.60
CA PHE A 108 -19.16 9.33 -0.33
C PHE A 108 -17.97 10.30 -0.43
N ILE A 109 -16.93 9.92 -1.18
CA ILE A 109 -15.80 10.81 -1.46
C ILE A 109 -16.30 12.04 -2.24
N GLU A 110 -17.07 11.82 -3.31
CA GLU A 110 -17.61 12.88 -4.18
C GLU A 110 -18.52 13.87 -3.44
N LYS A 111 -19.24 13.42 -2.41
CA LYS A 111 -20.11 14.26 -1.58
C LYS A 111 -19.38 14.95 -0.42
N SER A 112 -18.11 14.61 -0.20
CA SER A 112 -17.29 15.14 0.90
C SER A 112 -16.48 16.37 0.44
N LYS A 113 -15.61 16.87 1.32
CA LYS A 113 -14.64 17.94 0.98
C LYS A 113 -13.32 17.40 0.42
N ILE A 114 -13.19 16.09 0.24
CA ILE A 114 -12.00 15.46 -0.30
C ILE A 114 -11.79 15.95 -1.73
N GLN A 115 -10.61 16.52 -1.99
CA GLN A 115 -10.17 16.94 -3.32
C GLN A 115 -9.04 16.06 -3.85
N LYS A 116 -8.32 15.38 -2.95
CA LYS A 116 -7.14 14.58 -3.29
C LYS A 116 -7.23 13.19 -2.69
N VAL A 117 -6.96 12.17 -3.50
CA VAL A 117 -6.91 10.77 -3.08
C VAL A 117 -5.51 10.23 -3.33
N LEU A 118 -4.89 9.68 -2.30
CA LEU A 118 -3.69 8.85 -2.43
C LEU A 118 -4.10 7.40 -2.24
N PHE A 119 -3.96 6.60 -3.30
CA PHE A 119 -4.27 5.18 -3.27
C PHE A 119 -2.98 4.35 -3.11
N VAL A 120 -2.89 3.60 -2.01
CA VAL A 120 -1.79 2.67 -1.78
C VAL A 120 -2.06 1.39 -2.58
N SER A 121 -1.30 1.22 -3.66
CA SER A 121 -1.32 0.06 -4.54
C SER A 121 -0.05 -0.77 -4.39
N SER A 122 0.21 -1.67 -5.34
CA SER A 122 1.32 -2.62 -5.33
C SER A 122 1.95 -2.78 -6.70
N THR A 123 3.25 -3.05 -6.77
CA THR A 123 3.94 -3.40 -8.02
C THR A 123 3.53 -4.77 -8.57
N SER A 124 2.70 -5.54 -7.86
CA SER A 124 2.08 -6.77 -8.37
C SER A 124 1.14 -6.54 -9.56
N VAL A 125 0.84 -5.28 -9.91
CA VAL A 125 0.09 -4.93 -11.11
C VAL A 125 0.83 -5.24 -12.41
N TYR A 126 2.16 -5.45 -12.38
CA TYR A 126 2.98 -5.62 -13.59
C TYR A 126 3.18 -7.08 -14.05
N GLY A 127 2.92 -8.08 -13.18
CA GLY A 127 3.27 -9.49 -13.45
C GLY A 127 4.79 -9.75 -13.45
N ASP A 128 5.23 -11.00 -13.55
CA ASP A 128 6.66 -11.37 -13.45
C ASP A 128 7.44 -11.42 -14.78
N ASP A 129 6.75 -11.36 -15.93
CA ASP A 129 7.37 -11.45 -17.28
C ASP A 129 7.90 -10.10 -17.79
N ASN A 130 8.73 -9.45 -16.97
CA ASN A 130 9.30 -8.14 -17.28
C ASN A 130 10.79 -8.08 -16.95
N GLY A 131 11.53 -7.26 -17.68
CA GLY A 131 12.86 -6.80 -17.30
C GLY A 131 12.76 -5.56 -16.38
N LEU A 132 13.30 -4.44 -16.84
CA LEU A 132 13.12 -3.15 -16.17
C LEU A 132 11.66 -2.65 -16.31
N VAL A 133 11.03 -2.34 -15.19
CA VAL A 133 9.65 -1.83 -15.10
C VAL A 133 9.66 -0.39 -14.63
N THR A 134 8.88 0.45 -15.30
CA THR A 134 8.67 1.86 -14.94
C THR A 134 7.17 2.14 -14.82
N GLU A 135 6.80 3.36 -14.46
CA GLU A 135 5.40 3.78 -14.41
C GLU A 135 4.72 3.77 -15.79
N GLU A 136 5.50 3.87 -16.87
CA GLU A 136 5.04 3.77 -18.27
C GLU A 136 4.81 2.32 -18.73
N THR A 137 5.28 1.33 -17.97
CA THR A 137 5.02 -0.08 -18.27
C THR A 137 3.52 -0.37 -18.11
N ILE A 138 2.92 -0.97 -19.12
CA ILE A 138 1.49 -1.33 -19.08
C ILE A 138 1.28 -2.41 -18.01
N PRO A 139 0.37 -2.22 -17.03
CA PRO A 139 0.03 -3.26 -16.06
C PRO A 139 -0.44 -4.57 -16.73
N ASN A 140 0.13 -5.70 -16.32
CA ASN A 140 -0.22 -7.04 -16.77
C ASN A 140 -0.21 -8.03 -15.59
N PRO A 141 -1.17 -7.92 -14.65
CA PRO A 141 -1.16 -8.71 -13.42
C PRO A 141 -1.46 -10.18 -13.66
N ASP A 142 -0.63 -11.05 -13.09
CA ASP A 142 -0.76 -12.51 -13.08
C ASP A 142 -1.47 -13.06 -11.82
N THR A 143 -1.74 -12.19 -10.85
CA THR A 143 -2.47 -12.53 -9.61
C THR A 143 -3.84 -11.86 -9.57
N GLU A 144 -4.81 -12.49 -8.90
CA GLU A 144 -6.14 -11.89 -8.70
C GLU A 144 -6.08 -10.59 -7.91
N SER A 145 -5.21 -10.50 -6.89
CA SER A 145 -4.99 -9.25 -6.15
C SER A 145 -4.45 -8.13 -7.05
N GLY A 146 -3.50 -8.44 -7.93
CA GLY A 146 -2.99 -7.49 -8.93
C GLY A 146 -4.09 -7.00 -9.87
N LYS A 147 -4.97 -7.90 -10.35
CA LYS A 147 -6.12 -7.56 -11.20
C LYS A 147 -7.11 -6.62 -10.49
N GLN A 148 -7.45 -6.92 -9.22
CA GLN A 148 -8.31 -6.04 -8.42
C GLN A 148 -7.70 -4.65 -8.24
N LEU A 149 -6.39 -4.57 -8.01
CA LEU A 149 -5.68 -3.30 -7.88
C LEU A 149 -5.71 -2.48 -9.17
N VAL A 150 -5.42 -3.07 -10.33
CA VAL A 150 -5.50 -2.35 -11.62
C VAL A 150 -6.89 -1.76 -11.85
N LEU A 151 -7.95 -2.53 -11.54
CA LEU A 151 -9.32 -2.07 -11.66
C LEU A 151 -9.65 -0.93 -10.67
N ALA A 152 -9.19 -1.04 -9.41
CA ALA A 152 -9.39 0.00 -8.40
C ALA A 152 -8.61 1.29 -8.72
N GLU A 153 -7.36 1.17 -9.17
CA GLU A 153 -6.54 2.29 -9.65
C GLU A 153 -7.29 3.06 -10.75
N LYS A 154 -7.79 2.33 -11.76
CA LYS A 154 -8.55 2.90 -12.87
C LYS A 154 -9.80 3.66 -12.39
N LEU A 155 -10.61 3.04 -11.52
CA LEU A 155 -11.83 3.68 -10.99
C LEU A 155 -11.54 5.00 -10.28
N LEU A 156 -10.46 5.08 -9.50
CA LEU A 156 -10.09 6.28 -8.77
C LEU A 156 -9.45 7.35 -9.69
N GLN A 157 -8.66 6.94 -10.69
CA GLN A 157 -8.01 7.86 -11.64
C GLN A 157 -8.99 8.46 -12.66
N GLU A 158 -10.03 7.72 -13.05
CA GLU A 158 -11.04 8.20 -14.00
C GLU A 158 -12.08 9.14 -13.35
N ASN A 159 -12.07 9.27 -12.02
CA ASN A 159 -12.97 10.18 -11.33
C ASN A 159 -12.60 11.65 -11.58
N GLN A 160 -13.60 12.49 -11.83
CA GLN A 160 -13.40 13.92 -12.13
C GLN A 160 -13.61 14.85 -10.94
N ASN A 161 -14.11 14.35 -9.81
CA ASN A 161 -14.43 15.15 -8.62
C ASN A 161 -13.21 15.33 -7.69
N PHE A 162 -12.19 14.49 -7.83
CA PHE A 162 -10.96 14.55 -7.05
C PHE A 162 -9.76 14.11 -7.89
N GLU A 163 -8.58 14.58 -7.52
CA GLU A 163 -7.33 14.16 -8.14
C GLU A 163 -6.77 12.94 -7.42
N THR A 164 -6.28 11.96 -8.18
CA THR A 164 -5.82 10.68 -7.63
C THR A 164 -4.34 10.48 -7.91
N THR A 165 -3.56 10.19 -6.86
CA THR A 165 -2.21 9.65 -7.00
C THR A 165 -2.15 8.19 -6.60
N ILE A 166 -1.59 7.38 -7.49
CA ILE A 166 -1.38 5.96 -7.27
C ILE A 166 0.05 5.74 -6.79
N LEU A 167 0.20 5.14 -5.61
CA LEU A 167 1.49 4.79 -5.06
C LEU A 167 1.65 3.27 -5.01
N ARG A 168 2.38 2.70 -5.96
CA ARG A 168 2.61 1.25 -6.09
C ARG A 168 3.82 0.84 -5.26
N PHE A 169 3.59 0.32 -4.06
CA PHE A 169 4.68 -0.19 -3.24
C PHE A 169 5.19 -1.54 -3.74
N ALA A 170 6.51 -1.74 -3.70
CA ALA A 170 7.14 -3.04 -3.84
C ALA A 170 6.97 -3.87 -2.55
N GLY A 171 7.79 -4.91 -2.36
CA GLY A 171 7.73 -5.75 -1.17
C GLY A 171 7.98 -4.98 0.12
N LEU A 172 6.91 -4.77 0.90
CA LEU A 172 6.97 -4.02 2.16
C LEU A 172 7.79 -4.76 3.24
N ILE A 173 8.82 -4.08 3.76
CA ILE A 173 9.63 -4.54 4.89
C ILE A 173 9.65 -3.54 6.04
N GLY A 174 9.95 -4.02 7.24
CA GLY A 174 10.16 -3.24 8.44
C GLY A 174 10.71 -4.10 9.58
N GLU A 175 10.88 -3.50 10.75
CA GLU A 175 11.47 -4.17 11.92
C GLU A 175 10.71 -5.46 12.31
N ASP A 176 9.39 -5.36 12.39
CA ASP A 176 8.49 -6.47 12.74
C ASP A 176 8.12 -7.35 11.53
N ARG A 177 8.19 -6.79 10.32
CA ARG A 177 7.82 -7.43 9.05
C ARG A 177 9.04 -7.63 8.15
N HIS A 178 9.62 -8.83 8.15
CA HIS A 178 10.68 -9.17 7.19
C HIS A 178 10.52 -10.58 6.61
N PRO A 179 10.51 -10.77 5.26
CA PRO A 179 10.31 -12.08 4.64
C PRO A 179 11.34 -13.13 5.05
N VAL A 180 12.56 -12.71 5.45
CA VAL A 180 13.61 -13.63 5.91
C VAL A 180 13.14 -14.54 7.04
N LYS A 181 12.25 -14.08 7.93
CA LYS A 181 11.71 -14.88 9.04
C LYS A 181 10.96 -16.13 8.55
N PHE A 182 10.40 -16.09 7.33
CA PHE A 182 9.69 -17.20 6.71
C PHE A 182 10.56 -18.06 5.78
N LEU A 183 11.74 -17.57 5.42
CA LEU A 183 12.68 -18.23 4.52
C LEU A 183 13.83 -18.91 5.28
N ALA A 184 14.16 -18.41 6.47
CA ALA A 184 15.21 -18.95 7.33
C ALA A 184 15.05 -20.46 7.53
N GLY A 185 16.14 -21.20 7.33
CA GLY A 185 16.19 -22.65 7.48
C GLY A 185 15.46 -23.47 6.41
N LYS A 186 14.78 -22.83 5.44
CA LYS A 186 14.16 -23.56 4.33
C LYS A 186 15.22 -24.02 3.33
N GLU A 187 14.93 -25.14 2.69
CA GLU A 187 15.76 -25.73 1.65
C GLU A 187 15.07 -25.68 0.29
N ASN A 188 15.86 -25.83 -0.78
CA ASN A 188 15.40 -25.85 -2.18
C ASN A 188 14.55 -24.64 -2.57
N LEU A 189 14.87 -23.46 -2.04
CA LEU A 189 14.19 -22.23 -2.41
C LEU A 189 14.43 -21.91 -3.90
N GLU A 190 13.35 -21.66 -4.63
CA GLU A 190 13.41 -21.35 -6.05
C GLU A 190 13.83 -19.89 -6.31
N ASN A 191 14.22 -19.63 -7.57
CA ASN A 191 14.52 -18.30 -8.08
C ASN A 191 15.67 -17.57 -7.35
N PRO A 192 16.85 -18.21 -7.21
CA PRO A 192 18.00 -17.64 -6.49
C PRO A 192 18.46 -16.29 -7.05
N ASP A 193 18.49 -16.15 -8.38
CA ASP A 193 18.99 -15.00 -9.13
C ASP A 193 17.90 -14.01 -9.54
N ALA A 194 16.67 -14.17 -9.05
CA ALA A 194 15.61 -13.18 -9.27
C ALA A 194 15.95 -11.88 -8.51
N PRO A 195 15.82 -10.70 -9.13
CA PRO A 195 15.98 -9.43 -8.43
C PRO A 195 14.92 -9.29 -7.34
N ILE A 196 15.31 -8.80 -6.16
CA ILE A 196 14.33 -8.39 -5.16
C ILE A 196 13.85 -6.97 -5.45
N ASN A 197 12.62 -6.68 -5.03
CA ASN A 197 12.06 -5.34 -5.09
C ASN A 197 11.42 -5.09 -3.73
N LEU A 198 12.08 -4.31 -2.88
CA LEU A 198 11.65 -4.05 -1.51
C LEU A 198 11.56 -2.56 -1.23
N ILE A 199 10.69 -2.21 -0.28
CA ILE A 199 10.62 -0.87 0.29
C ILE A 199 10.36 -0.95 1.79
N HIS A 200 11.13 -0.20 2.56
CA HIS A 200 11.05 -0.12 4.00
C HIS A 200 9.94 0.83 4.44
N GLN A 201 9.27 0.52 5.55
CA GLN A 201 8.16 1.30 6.10
C GLN A 201 8.48 2.79 6.27
N ASN A 202 9.71 3.10 6.71
CA ASN A 202 10.16 4.48 6.87
C ASN A 202 10.18 5.24 5.54
N ASP A 203 10.62 4.58 4.45
CA ASP A 203 10.60 5.21 3.13
C ASP A 203 9.18 5.33 2.59
N CYS A 204 8.30 4.33 2.84
CA CYS A 204 6.88 4.44 2.52
C CYS A 204 6.25 5.70 3.13
N ILE A 205 6.50 5.94 4.42
CA ILE A 205 5.99 7.12 5.13
C ILE A 205 6.58 8.40 4.54
N GLY A 206 7.91 8.46 4.35
CA GLY A 206 8.57 9.64 3.82
C GLY A 206 8.15 10.00 2.40
N ILE A 207 7.88 9.01 1.55
CA ILE A 207 7.36 9.22 0.19
C ILE A 207 5.94 9.78 0.22
N ILE A 208 5.06 9.23 1.07
CA ILE A 208 3.69 9.74 1.23
C ILE A 208 3.72 11.19 1.73
N GLU A 209 4.57 11.51 2.72
CA GLU A 209 4.78 12.87 3.19
C GLU A 209 5.27 13.78 2.05
N ALA A 210 6.24 13.33 1.24
CA ALA A 210 6.76 14.10 0.12
C ALA A 210 5.70 14.38 -0.95
N ILE A 211 4.86 13.40 -1.29
CA ILE A 211 3.74 13.55 -2.24
C ILE A 211 2.77 14.63 -1.74
N ILE A 212 2.37 14.54 -0.47
CA ILE A 212 1.43 15.50 0.14
C ILE A 212 2.05 16.91 0.17
N ASN A 213 3.27 17.03 0.71
CA ASN A 213 3.93 18.33 0.91
C ASN A 213 4.25 19.04 -0.41
N GLN A 214 4.59 18.29 -1.47
CA GLN A 214 4.91 18.83 -2.78
C GLN A 214 3.70 18.89 -3.72
N SER A 215 2.50 18.53 -3.23
CA SER A 215 1.26 18.52 -4.00
C SER A 215 1.35 17.72 -5.32
N LYS A 216 1.97 16.54 -5.25
CA LYS A 216 2.21 15.66 -6.41
C LYS A 216 0.99 14.78 -6.68
N TRP A 217 -0.04 15.42 -7.22
CA TRP A 217 -1.34 14.81 -7.49
C TRP A 217 -1.50 14.43 -8.97
N ASN A 218 -2.47 13.56 -9.31
CA ASN A 218 -2.65 12.98 -10.66
C ASN A 218 -1.43 12.21 -11.20
N GLU A 219 -0.62 11.65 -10.30
CA GLU A 219 0.58 10.90 -10.65
C GLU A 219 0.45 9.41 -10.38
N VAL A 220 1.30 8.63 -11.02
CA VAL A 220 1.60 7.25 -10.64
C VAL A 220 3.06 7.20 -10.23
N PHE A 221 3.36 6.54 -9.11
CA PHE A 221 4.71 6.32 -8.60
C PHE A 221 4.93 4.85 -8.25
N ASN A 222 6.05 4.30 -8.70
CA ASN A 222 6.59 3.04 -8.20
C ASN A 222 7.51 3.33 -7.02
N ALA A 223 7.16 2.77 -5.86
CA ALA A 223 7.86 2.97 -4.62
C ALA A 223 8.63 1.70 -4.24
N VAL A 224 9.93 1.75 -4.51
CA VAL A 224 10.92 0.69 -4.33
C VAL A 224 12.26 1.35 -4.04
N ALA A 225 13.10 0.76 -3.19
CA ALA A 225 14.47 1.26 -3.05
C ALA A 225 15.29 0.95 -4.32
N PRO A 226 16.24 1.81 -4.72
CA PRO A 226 17.18 1.56 -5.82
C PRO A 226 18.24 0.51 -5.41
N PHE A 227 17.78 -0.65 -4.94
CA PHE A 227 18.59 -1.74 -4.42
C PHE A 227 17.93 -3.08 -4.75
N HIS A 228 18.50 -3.76 -5.74
CA HIS A 228 17.95 -5.00 -6.32
C HIS A 228 18.96 -6.15 -6.32
N PRO A 229 19.56 -6.51 -5.16
CA PRO A 229 20.41 -7.70 -5.10
C PRO A 229 19.62 -8.95 -5.48
N THR A 230 20.33 -10.03 -5.78
CA THR A 230 19.65 -11.29 -6.03
C THR A 230 18.94 -11.78 -4.77
N ARG A 231 17.84 -12.50 -4.96
CA ARG A 231 17.06 -13.11 -3.88
C ARG A 231 17.93 -13.95 -2.94
N GLN A 232 18.86 -14.74 -3.50
CA GLN A 232 19.76 -15.56 -2.72
C GLN A 232 20.74 -14.72 -1.90
N GLU A 233 21.41 -13.73 -2.50
CA GLU A 233 22.38 -12.88 -1.80
C GLU A 233 21.71 -12.16 -0.64
N TYR A 234 20.59 -11.48 -0.90
CA TYR A 234 19.88 -10.69 0.10
C TYR A 234 19.39 -11.53 1.27
N TYR A 235 18.61 -12.59 1.02
CA TYR A 235 18.03 -13.35 2.13
C TYR A 235 19.05 -14.20 2.87
N THR A 236 20.18 -14.54 2.23
CA THR A 236 21.29 -15.18 2.93
C THR A 236 21.98 -14.18 3.87
N GLN A 237 22.21 -12.94 3.40
CA GLN A 237 22.83 -11.89 4.20
C GLN A 237 21.94 -11.47 5.38
N GLU A 238 20.66 -11.18 5.10
CA GLU A 238 19.66 -10.85 6.13
C GLU A 238 19.48 -11.95 7.19
N ALA A 239 19.63 -13.22 6.81
CA ALA A 239 19.58 -14.31 7.77
C ALA A 239 20.81 -14.29 8.69
N LYS A 240 22.01 -14.01 8.16
CA LYS A 240 23.23 -13.87 8.96
C LYS A 240 23.13 -12.71 9.93
N ASP A 241 22.74 -11.52 9.43
CA ASP A 241 22.71 -10.30 10.24
C ASP A 241 21.71 -10.38 11.40
N ARG A 242 20.65 -11.18 11.22
CA ARG A 242 19.63 -11.46 12.25
C ARG A 242 19.90 -12.72 13.08
N ASN A 243 21.06 -13.38 12.91
CA ASN A 243 21.40 -14.64 13.58
C ASN A 243 20.34 -15.74 13.39
N LEU A 244 19.78 -15.85 12.19
CA LEU A 244 18.79 -16.86 11.81
C LEU A 244 19.44 -18.02 11.01
N PRO A 245 18.82 -19.22 11.00
CA PRO A 245 19.27 -20.31 10.15
C PRO A 245 19.29 -19.90 8.66
N LEU A 246 20.39 -20.22 7.98
CA LEU A 246 20.57 -19.80 6.59
C LEU A 246 19.57 -20.50 5.66
N PRO A 247 18.89 -19.77 4.75
CA PRO A 247 18.14 -20.37 3.67
C PRO A 247 19.08 -21.06 2.67
N LYS A 248 18.65 -22.19 2.09
CA LYS A 248 19.34 -22.84 0.97
C LYS A 248 18.51 -22.73 -0.30
N PHE A 249 19.09 -22.14 -1.32
CA PHE A 249 18.46 -21.98 -2.63
C PHE A 249 18.84 -23.11 -3.58
N SER A 250 17.94 -23.40 -4.51
CA SER A 250 18.19 -24.29 -5.65
C SER A 250 19.24 -23.68 -6.59
N THR A 251 19.87 -24.52 -7.42
CA THR A 251 20.83 -24.07 -8.46
C THR A 251 20.17 -23.66 -9.77
N LYS A 252 18.85 -23.82 -9.89
CA LYS A 252 18.09 -23.51 -11.11
C LYS A 252 17.93 -22.00 -11.26
N LYS A 253 18.39 -21.46 -12.38
CA LYS A 253 18.20 -20.03 -12.70
C LYS A 253 16.72 -19.68 -12.85
N SER A 254 16.38 -18.48 -12.42
CA SER A 254 15.06 -17.88 -12.50
C SER A 254 14.78 -17.33 -13.89
N ASN A 255 13.52 -17.46 -14.32
CA ASN A 255 12.98 -16.72 -15.45
C ASN A 255 12.51 -15.31 -15.04
N ILE A 256 12.48 -14.99 -13.75
CA ILE A 256 12.05 -13.69 -13.24
C ILE A 256 13.22 -12.71 -13.34
N LYS A 257 13.02 -11.64 -14.11
CA LYS A 257 14.01 -10.56 -14.32
C LYS A 257 13.47 -9.18 -13.95
N LYS A 258 12.33 -9.15 -13.25
CA LYS A 258 11.60 -7.93 -12.91
C LYS A 258 12.37 -7.07 -11.92
N GLU A 259 12.79 -5.91 -12.41
CA GLU A 259 13.40 -4.85 -11.61
C GLU A 259 12.52 -3.60 -11.72
N ILE A 260 11.96 -3.14 -10.60
CA ILE A 260 11.12 -1.95 -10.58
C ILE A 260 12.01 -0.72 -10.42
N SER A 261 11.87 0.27 -11.29
CA SER A 261 12.62 1.53 -11.20
C SER A 261 12.02 2.48 -10.17
N SER A 262 12.87 3.05 -9.31
CA SER A 262 12.54 4.15 -8.38
C SER A 262 12.76 5.56 -8.94
N LYS A 263 13.31 5.67 -10.16
CA LYS A 263 13.81 6.93 -10.72
C LYS A 263 12.80 8.07 -10.72
N LYS A 264 11.51 7.79 -10.94
CA LYS A 264 10.48 8.83 -10.94
C LYS A 264 10.30 9.43 -9.55
N ILE A 265 10.35 8.62 -8.49
CA ILE A 265 10.31 9.13 -7.11
C ILE A 265 11.56 9.96 -6.81
N GLU A 266 12.75 9.45 -7.14
CA GLU A 266 14.02 10.15 -6.90
C GLU A 266 14.01 11.53 -7.59
N ASN A 267 13.59 11.59 -8.85
CA ASN A 267 13.61 12.83 -9.62
C ASN A 267 12.44 13.77 -9.28
N SER A 268 11.21 13.26 -9.24
CA SER A 268 10.01 14.10 -9.10
C SER A 268 9.80 14.59 -7.67
N LEU A 269 10.26 13.83 -6.67
CA LEU A 269 10.13 14.18 -5.25
C LEU A 269 11.45 14.66 -4.65
N ASN A 270 12.57 14.60 -5.38
CA ASN A 270 13.93 14.76 -4.85
C ASN A 270 14.16 13.85 -3.61
N TYR A 271 13.62 12.63 -3.67
CA TYR A 271 13.59 11.72 -2.53
C TYR A 271 14.88 10.93 -2.44
N GLN A 272 15.44 10.83 -1.23
CA GLN A 272 16.62 10.02 -0.94
C GLN A 272 16.21 8.86 -0.04
N PHE A 273 16.40 7.65 -0.56
CA PHE A 273 16.12 6.42 0.19
C PHE A 273 17.16 6.21 1.27
N LYS A 274 16.70 5.75 2.43
CA LYS A 274 17.57 5.36 3.55
C LYS A 274 18.06 3.93 3.37
N LEU A 275 19.06 3.77 2.49
CA LEU A 275 19.58 2.47 2.07
C LEU A 275 20.16 1.64 3.22
N GLU A 276 20.51 2.25 4.36
CA GLU A 276 20.90 1.54 5.57
C GLU A 276 19.80 0.66 6.19
N ASN A 277 18.54 0.78 5.73
CA ASN A 277 17.42 -0.06 6.17
C ASN A 277 17.18 -1.31 5.29
N TYR A 278 18.05 -1.56 4.31
CA TYR A 278 17.96 -2.64 3.31
C TYR A 278 19.25 -3.45 3.28
#